data_AF-C1ECL7-F1
#
_entry.id   AF-C1ECL7-F1
#
_cell.length_a   1.000
_cell.length_b   1.000
_cell.length_c   1.000
_cell.angle_alpha   90.00
_cell.angle_beta   90.00
_cell.angle_gamma   90.00
#
_symmetry.space_group_name_H-M   'P 1'
#
loop_
_entity.id
_entity.type
_entity.pdbx_description
1 polymer ?
#
loop_
_entity_poly.entity_id
_entity_poly.type
_entity_poly.pdbx_seq_one_letter_code
_entity_poly.pdbx_strand_id
1 'polypeptide(L)'
;MRLEECGECTGSGVKAGTSPKTCGTCGGQGQVVATVRTPLGNFQQVTACNACGGSGQTFTPCSACGGDGRVRRSKRISLRVPAGVDSGSRLRVRGEGNAGRKGGPPGDLYVFVGVKDDPDLKRFESINVSSTVTIPYTKAILGTTQKVRTVDGTVDLKIPAGVQPGATLLMAKRGVPKLGQPNVRGDQYVTVKVTIPKSVSGKEKELVEELEGLSN
;
A
#
# COMPACT_ATOMS: atom_id res chain seq x y z
N MET A 1 14.40 -6.09 -6.85
CA MET A 1 15.25 -6.59 -7.97
C MET A 1 14.39 -6.57 -9.23
N ARG A 2 14.78 -5.79 -10.24
CA ARG A 2 13.99 -5.53 -11.46
C ARG A 2 14.79 -5.96 -12.68
N LEU A 3 14.11 -6.36 -13.75
CA LEU A 3 14.74 -6.49 -15.07
C LEU A 3 14.86 -5.10 -15.69
N GLU A 4 16.09 -4.70 -15.99
CA GLU A 4 16.39 -3.47 -16.70
C GLU A 4 16.93 -3.79 -18.09
N GLU A 5 16.85 -2.80 -18.98
CA GLU A 5 17.43 -2.92 -20.31
C GLU A 5 18.93 -3.21 -20.21
N CYS A 6 19.39 -4.18 -21.00
CA CYS A 6 20.82 -4.47 -21.08
C CYS A 6 21.53 -3.33 -21.81
N GLY A 7 22.39 -2.59 -21.11
CA GLY A 7 23.13 -1.46 -21.69
C GLY A 7 24.09 -1.83 -22.83
N GLU A 8 24.63 -3.07 -22.84
CA GLU A 8 25.54 -3.51 -23.92
C GLU A 8 24.85 -3.70 -25.27
N CYS A 9 23.58 -4.09 -25.26
CA CYS A 9 22.83 -4.40 -26.49
C CYS A 9 21.58 -3.54 -26.66
N THR A 10 21.39 -2.53 -25.79
CA THR A 10 20.23 -1.62 -25.77
C THR A 10 18.91 -2.38 -25.96
N GLY A 11 18.71 -3.43 -25.16
CA GLY A 11 17.47 -4.21 -25.17
C GLY A 11 17.30 -5.21 -26.33
N SER A 12 18.19 -5.22 -27.32
CA SER A 12 18.06 -6.08 -28.51
C SER A 12 18.34 -7.57 -28.23
N GLY A 13 19.16 -7.87 -27.22
CA GLY A 13 19.66 -9.23 -26.95
C GLY A 13 20.74 -9.69 -27.93
N VAL A 14 21.12 -8.87 -28.91
CA VAL A 14 22.12 -9.19 -29.93
C VAL A 14 23.49 -8.72 -29.49
N LYS A 15 24.55 -9.45 -29.83
CA LYS A 15 25.93 -9.01 -29.59
C LYS A 15 26.17 -7.64 -30.25
N ALA A 16 26.72 -6.69 -29.50
CA ALA A 16 27.02 -5.36 -29.98
C ALA A 16 27.88 -5.40 -31.26
N GLY A 17 27.53 -4.57 -32.25
CA GLY A 17 28.21 -4.51 -33.54
C GLY A 17 27.85 -5.66 -34.51
N THR A 18 26.91 -6.54 -34.15
CA THR A 18 26.39 -7.56 -35.06
C THR A 18 24.92 -7.33 -35.36
N SER A 19 24.46 -7.77 -36.54
CA SER A 19 23.07 -7.68 -36.96
C SER A 19 22.42 -9.06 -37.03
N PRO A 20 21.13 -9.19 -36.72
CA PRO A 20 20.38 -10.41 -36.97
C PRO A 20 20.41 -10.79 -38.45
N LYS A 21 20.54 -12.08 -38.73
CA LYS A 21 20.46 -12.64 -40.09
C LYS A 21 19.15 -13.40 -40.25
N THR A 22 18.60 -13.41 -41.46
CA THR A 22 17.41 -14.22 -41.76
C THR A 22 17.70 -15.69 -41.49
N CYS A 23 16.78 -16.37 -40.79
CA CYS A 23 16.94 -17.79 -40.49
C CYS A 23 16.82 -18.61 -41.79
N GLY A 24 17.89 -19.33 -42.15
CA GLY A 24 17.91 -20.17 -43.35
C GLY A 24 16.93 -21.35 -43.30
N THR A 25 16.60 -21.87 -42.11
CA THR A 25 15.71 -23.03 -41.97
C THR A 25 14.24 -22.71 -42.26
N CYS A 26 13.78 -21.51 -41.91
CA CYS A 26 12.40 -21.07 -42.16
C CYS A 26 12.29 -19.92 -43.16
N GLY A 27 13.40 -19.49 -43.76
CA GLY A 27 13.42 -18.35 -44.69
C GLY A 27 12.91 -17.04 -44.08
N GLY A 28 13.02 -16.84 -42.76
CA GLY A 28 12.49 -15.66 -42.08
C GLY A 28 11.08 -15.81 -41.51
N GLN A 29 10.39 -16.92 -41.77
CA GLN A 29 8.98 -17.07 -41.38
C GLN A 29 8.78 -17.39 -39.89
N GLY A 30 9.83 -17.79 -39.16
CA GLY A 30 9.74 -18.15 -37.75
C GLY A 30 9.03 -19.48 -37.47
N GLN A 31 8.39 -20.09 -38.46
CA GLN A 31 7.65 -21.34 -38.34
C GLN A 31 8.03 -22.30 -39.46
N VAL A 32 7.83 -23.60 -39.23
CA VAL A 32 8.05 -24.68 -40.20
C VAL A 32 6.84 -25.63 -40.17
N VAL A 33 6.49 -26.18 -41.33
CA VAL A 33 5.40 -27.16 -41.45
C VAL A 33 5.99 -28.55 -41.22
N ALA A 34 5.57 -29.21 -40.15
CA ALA A 34 5.92 -30.59 -39.86
C ALA A 34 4.77 -31.52 -40.29
N THR A 35 5.07 -32.46 -41.20
CA THR A 35 4.09 -33.47 -41.62
C THR A 35 4.23 -34.69 -40.72
N VAL A 36 3.17 -35.00 -39.96
CA VAL A 36 3.09 -36.18 -39.10
C VAL A 36 2.24 -37.23 -39.79
N ARG A 37 2.81 -38.43 -39.98
CA ARG A 37 2.08 -39.60 -40.51
C ARG A 37 1.27 -40.23 -39.37
N THR A 38 -0.04 -40.28 -39.55
CA THR A 38 -0.95 -40.99 -38.66
C THR A 38 -1.59 -42.16 -39.42
N PRO A 39 -2.15 -43.17 -38.72
CA PRO A 39 -2.89 -44.26 -39.37
C PRO A 39 -4.07 -43.79 -40.24
N LEU A 40 -4.56 -42.56 -40.02
CA LEU A 40 -5.66 -41.94 -40.76
C LEU A 40 -5.20 -41.03 -41.92
N GLY A 41 -3.88 -40.89 -42.14
CA GLY A 41 -3.30 -40.07 -43.20
C GLY A 41 -2.20 -39.11 -42.73
N ASN A 42 -1.77 -38.23 -43.63
CA ASN A 42 -0.77 -37.20 -43.34
C ASN A 42 -1.43 -35.97 -42.72
N PHE A 43 -1.01 -35.57 -41.53
CA PHE A 43 -1.46 -34.33 -40.88
C PHE A 43 -0.34 -33.30 -40.89
N GLN A 44 -0.61 -32.09 -41.37
CA GLN A 44 0.36 -30.99 -41.37
C GLN A 44 0.16 -30.13 -40.12
N GLN A 45 1.21 -29.99 -39.32
CA GLN A 45 1.22 -29.14 -38.14
C GLN A 45 2.25 -28.03 -38.29
N VAL A 46 1.82 -26.78 -38.10
CA VAL A 46 2.73 -25.64 -38.04
C VAL A 46 3.38 -25.61 -36.67
N THR A 47 4.72 -25.65 -36.63
CA THR A 47 5.50 -25.55 -35.40
C THR A 47 6.49 -24.40 -35.49
N ALA A 48 6.89 -23.85 -34.34
CA ALA A 48 7.93 -22.82 -34.31
C ALA A 48 9.25 -23.39 -34.86
N CYS A 49 9.96 -22.61 -35.67
CA CYS A 49 11.24 -23.04 -36.23
C CYS A 49 12.26 -23.22 -35.11
N ASN A 50 12.72 -24.45 -34.90
CA ASN A 50 13.70 -24.79 -33.85
C ASN A 50 15.02 -24.02 -33.97
N ALA A 51 15.46 -23.68 -35.20
CA ALA A 51 16.72 -22.98 -35.44
C ALA A 51 16.72 -21.51 -34.99
N CYS A 52 15.55 -20.85 -34.97
CA CYS A 52 15.42 -19.45 -34.54
C CYS A 52 14.47 -19.26 -33.35
N GLY A 53 13.91 -20.35 -32.81
CA GLY A 53 12.95 -20.33 -31.70
C GLY A 53 11.71 -19.49 -31.98
N GLY A 54 11.28 -19.37 -33.25
CA GLY A 54 10.11 -18.57 -33.62
C GLY A 54 10.40 -17.15 -34.10
N SER A 55 11.63 -16.64 -34.01
CA SER A 55 11.93 -15.23 -34.31
C SER A 55 12.05 -14.91 -35.81
N GLY A 56 12.25 -15.91 -36.66
CA GLY A 56 12.60 -15.74 -38.07
C GLY A 56 14.04 -15.30 -38.31
N GLN A 57 14.81 -15.02 -37.25
CA GLN A 57 16.17 -14.49 -37.35
C GLN A 57 17.14 -15.25 -36.44
N THR A 58 18.36 -15.45 -36.91
CA THR A 58 19.47 -15.99 -36.13
C THR A 58 20.47 -14.88 -35.83
N PHE A 59 20.99 -14.85 -34.61
CA PHE A 59 21.94 -13.84 -34.16
C PHE A 59 22.85 -14.41 -33.09
N THR A 60 24.01 -13.77 -32.90
CA THR A 60 24.89 -14.08 -31.76
C THR A 60 24.34 -13.40 -30.51
N PRO A 61 24.02 -14.13 -29.43
CA PRO A 61 23.45 -13.54 -28.23
C PRO A 61 24.44 -12.59 -27.55
N CYS A 62 23.91 -11.52 -26.94
CA CYS A 62 24.69 -10.60 -26.12
C CYS A 62 25.26 -11.34 -24.89
N SER A 63 26.55 -11.16 -24.63
CA SER A 63 27.28 -11.79 -23.51
C SER A 63 26.72 -11.41 -22.14
N ALA A 64 26.36 -10.13 -21.93
CA ALA A 64 25.87 -9.66 -20.64
C ALA A 64 24.47 -10.14 -20.26
N CYS A 65 23.60 -10.42 -21.23
CA CYS A 65 22.21 -10.82 -20.97
C CYS A 65 21.83 -12.20 -21.51
N GLY A 66 22.76 -12.91 -22.16
CA GLY A 66 22.53 -14.24 -22.74
C GLY A 66 21.46 -14.26 -23.83
N GLY A 67 21.17 -13.12 -24.48
CA GLY A 67 20.13 -13.03 -25.51
C GLY A 67 18.75 -12.55 -25.03
N ASP A 68 18.51 -12.37 -23.72
CA ASP A 68 17.20 -11.91 -23.23
C ASP A 68 16.94 -10.41 -23.50
N GLY A 69 18.01 -9.62 -23.67
CA GLY A 69 17.96 -8.16 -23.81
C GLY A 69 17.80 -7.42 -22.49
N ARG A 70 17.65 -8.12 -21.36
CA ARG A 70 17.49 -7.52 -20.04
C ARG A 70 18.42 -8.14 -19.00
N VAL A 71 18.73 -7.36 -17.97
CA VAL A 71 19.61 -7.74 -16.88
C VAL A 71 18.96 -7.45 -15.53
N ARG A 72 19.25 -8.27 -14.52
CA ARG A 72 18.75 -8.05 -13.16
C ARG A 72 19.55 -6.94 -12.50
N ARG A 73 18.88 -5.86 -12.08
CA ARG A 73 19.49 -4.77 -11.31
C ARG A 73 18.67 -4.42 -10.08
N SER A 74 19.36 -3.90 -9.08
CA SER A 74 18.76 -3.31 -7.88
C SER A 74 18.67 -1.81 -8.07
N LYS A 75 17.44 -1.28 -8.02
CA LYS A 75 17.15 0.15 -8.12
C LYS A 75 16.38 0.58 -6.88
N ARG A 76 16.77 1.71 -6.29
CA ARG A 76 15.98 2.37 -5.24
C ARG A 76 14.95 3.26 -5.91
N ILE A 77 13.69 3.08 -5.52
CA ILE A 77 12.56 3.86 -6.05
C ILE A 77 12.03 4.69 -4.89
N SER A 78 12.04 6.02 -5.05
CA SER A 78 11.42 6.93 -4.09
C SER A 78 9.94 7.07 -4.42
N LEU A 79 9.07 6.76 -3.45
CA LEU A 79 7.62 6.88 -3.58
C LEU A 79 7.12 7.90 -2.57
N ARG A 80 6.31 8.86 -3.02
CA ARG A 80 5.54 9.72 -2.14
C ARG A 80 4.18 9.08 -1.89
N VAL A 81 3.91 8.67 -0.66
CA VAL A 81 2.58 8.19 -0.25
C VAL A 81 1.70 9.41 0.05
N PRO A 82 0.61 9.64 -0.71
CA PRO A 82 -0.28 10.76 -0.44
C PRO A 82 -0.94 10.65 0.93
N ALA A 83 -1.23 11.79 1.55
CA ALA A 83 -2.03 11.81 2.77
C ALA A 83 -3.45 11.30 2.49
N GLY A 84 -4.04 10.59 3.47
CA GLY A 84 -5.41 10.05 3.34
C GLY A 84 -5.52 8.68 2.69
N VAL A 85 -4.41 8.12 2.20
CA VAL A 85 -4.35 6.73 1.72
C VAL A 85 -4.83 5.77 2.80
N ASP A 86 -5.58 4.75 2.39
CA ASP A 86 -6.12 3.72 3.27
C ASP A 86 -5.61 2.32 2.90
N SER A 87 -5.81 1.35 3.79
CA SER A 87 -5.48 -0.05 3.52
C SER A 87 -6.15 -0.54 2.24
N GLY A 88 -5.39 -1.26 1.40
CA GLY A 88 -5.86 -1.73 0.09
C GLY A 88 -5.70 -0.71 -1.04
N SER A 89 -5.26 0.52 -0.75
CA SER A 89 -4.94 1.49 -1.80
C SER A 89 -3.79 0.99 -2.68
N ARG A 90 -3.92 1.27 -3.98
CA ARG A 90 -2.94 0.88 -5.00
C ARG A 90 -2.28 2.11 -5.61
N LEU A 91 -0.98 2.27 -5.38
CA LEU A 91 -0.16 3.31 -5.97
C LEU A 91 0.55 2.77 -7.22
N ARG A 92 0.40 3.48 -8.33
CA ARG A 92 1.02 3.13 -9.61
C ARG A 92 2.22 4.03 -9.87
N VAL A 93 3.40 3.45 -10.00
CA VAL A 93 4.63 4.13 -10.38
C VAL A 93 4.93 3.80 -11.84
N ARG A 94 4.68 4.77 -12.72
CA ARG A 94 4.76 4.59 -14.17
C ARG A 94 6.20 4.30 -14.61
N GLY A 95 6.39 3.30 -15.47
CA GLY A 95 7.70 2.95 -16.06
C GLY A 95 8.72 2.34 -15.09
N GLU A 96 8.34 2.13 -13.82
CA GLU A 96 9.19 1.52 -12.80
C GLU A 96 9.00 0.00 -12.68
N GLY A 97 8.22 -0.61 -13.58
CA GLY A 97 8.11 -2.06 -13.74
C GLY A 97 9.24 -2.63 -14.59
N ASN A 98 9.23 -3.95 -14.82
CA ASN A 98 10.29 -4.61 -15.61
C ASN A 98 10.40 -4.03 -17.02
N ALA A 99 11.63 -3.95 -17.55
CA ALA A 99 11.88 -3.62 -18.95
C ALA A 99 11.16 -4.60 -19.87
N GLY A 100 10.62 -4.07 -20.97
CA GLY A 100 9.92 -4.86 -21.98
C GLY A 100 10.88 -5.73 -22.77
N ARG A 101 10.36 -6.80 -23.39
CA ARG A 101 11.15 -7.66 -24.29
C ARG A 101 11.42 -6.92 -25.59
N LYS A 102 12.59 -7.13 -26.20
CA LYS A 102 12.90 -6.71 -27.58
C LYS A 102 12.60 -5.23 -27.86
N GLY A 103 13.02 -4.34 -26.95
CA GLY A 103 12.77 -2.89 -27.08
C GLY A 103 11.35 -2.43 -26.72
N GLY A 104 10.50 -3.31 -26.18
CA GLY A 104 9.20 -2.91 -25.64
C GLY A 104 9.33 -1.97 -24.42
N PRO A 105 8.36 -1.08 -24.18
CA PRO A 105 8.41 -0.15 -23.05
C PRO A 105 8.40 -0.90 -21.71
N PRO A 106 8.97 -0.32 -20.64
CA PRO A 106 8.88 -0.89 -19.32
C PRO A 106 7.44 -0.90 -18.82
N GLY A 107 7.12 -1.92 -18.01
CA GLY A 107 5.86 -1.97 -17.29
C GLY A 107 5.79 -0.96 -16.14
N ASP A 108 4.72 -1.06 -15.36
CA ASP A 108 4.51 -0.22 -14.17
C ASP A 108 4.75 -1.01 -12.89
N LEU A 109 5.18 -0.31 -11.84
CA LEU A 109 5.23 -0.86 -10.49
C LEU A 109 3.93 -0.51 -9.75
N TYR A 110 3.28 -1.53 -9.22
CA TYR A 110 2.12 -1.37 -8.35
C TYR A 110 2.53 -1.61 -6.90
N VAL A 111 2.27 -0.63 -6.03
CA VAL A 111 2.51 -0.70 -4.59
C VAL A 111 1.16 -0.77 -3.90
N PHE A 112 0.97 -1.82 -3.11
CA PHE A 112 -0.21 -2.00 -2.28
C PHE A 112 0.10 -1.48 -0.88
N VAL A 113 -0.72 -0.57 -0.39
CA VAL A 113 -0.52 0.05 0.93
C VAL A 113 -1.33 -0.73 1.96
N GLY A 114 -0.64 -1.18 3.01
CA GLY A 114 -1.24 -1.67 4.24
C GLY A 114 -0.99 -0.67 5.36
N VAL A 115 -2.06 -0.15 5.96
CA VAL A 115 -1.97 0.70 7.15
C VAL A 115 -1.86 -0.22 8.36
N LYS A 116 -0.87 0.05 9.21
CA LYS A 116 -0.70 -0.67 10.47
C LYS A 116 -1.72 -0.16 11.50
N ASP A 117 -2.34 -1.08 12.22
CA ASP A 117 -3.25 -0.74 13.31
C ASP A 117 -2.52 0.01 14.43
N ASP A 118 -3.18 1.05 14.95
CA ASP A 118 -2.73 1.79 16.13
C ASP A 118 -3.55 1.33 17.36
N PRO A 119 -2.91 1.15 18.53
CA PRO A 119 -3.61 0.70 19.74
C PRO A 119 -4.63 1.70 20.26
N ASP A 120 -4.40 3.01 20.08
CA ASP A 120 -5.23 4.07 20.67
C ASP A 120 -6.14 4.74 19.64
N LEU A 121 -5.70 4.80 18.37
CA LEU A 121 -6.38 5.50 17.29
C LEU A 121 -6.97 4.52 16.28
N LYS A 122 -8.30 4.51 16.18
CA LYS A 122 -9.01 3.63 15.23
C LYS A 122 -9.66 4.46 14.13
N ARG A 123 -9.20 4.28 12.90
CA ARG A 123 -9.81 4.90 11.73
C ARG A 123 -11.14 4.21 11.41
N PHE A 124 -12.18 5.00 11.13
CA PHE A 124 -13.48 4.51 10.68
C PHE A 124 -14.09 5.50 9.67
N GLU A 125 -15.07 5.04 8.88
CA GLU A 125 -15.71 5.87 7.83
C GLU A 125 -14.70 6.57 6.90
N SER A 126 -13.56 5.93 6.65
CA SER A 126 -12.44 6.41 5.83
C SER A 126 -11.71 7.67 6.31
N ILE A 127 -12.32 8.65 6.97
CA ILE A 127 -11.62 9.89 7.37
C ILE A 127 -11.73 10.21 8.85
N ASN A 128 -12.61 9.52 9.58
CA ASN A 128 -12.83 9.74 10.99
C ASN A 128 -11.90 8.86 11.83
N VAL A 129 -11.58 9.33 13.03
CA VAL A 129 -10.74 8.61 13.98
C VAL A 129 -11.48 8.52 15.30
N SER A 130 -11.47 7.35 15.94
CA SER A 130 -11.99 7.16 17.28
C SER A 130 -10.84 6.88 18.24
N SER A 131 -11.01 7.34 19.47
CA SER A 131 -10.05 7.15 20.56
C SER A 131 -10.80 7.15 21.90
N THR A 132 -10.16 6.67 22.95
CA THR A 132 -10.75 6.63 24.30
C THR A 132 -9.87 7.38 25.28
N VAL A 133 -10.48 8.21 26.12
CA VAL A 133 -9.80 8.88 27.23
C VAL A 133 -10.39 8.39 28.54
N THR A 134 -9.53 8.14 29.52
CA THR A 134 -9.97 7.69 30.85
C THR A 134 -9.80 8.82 31.85
N ILE A 135 -10.86 9.16 32.58
CA ILE A 135 -10.85 10.18 33.64
C ILE A 135 -11.44 9.62 34.94
N PRO A 136 -11.02 10.10 36.12
CA PRO A 136 -11.65 9.72 37.38
C PRO A 136 -13.03 10.38 37.52
N TYR A 137 -13.93 9.75 38.29
CA TYR A 137 -15.29 10.23 38.52
C TYR A 137 -15.36 11.70 39.01
N THR A 138 -14.42 12.12 39.86
CA THR A 138 -14.34 13.50 40.35
C THR A 138 -14.13 14.51 39.22
N LYS A 139 -13.30 14.18 38.22
CA LYS A 139 -13.08 15.02 37.04
C LYS A 139 -14.25 14.96 36.07
N ALA A 140 -15.01 13.87 36.05
CA ALA A 140 -16.25 13.79 35.28
C ALA A 140 -17.32 14.74 35.86
N ILE A 141 -17.43 14.81 37.19
CA ILE A 141 -18.34 15.73 37.89
C ILE A 141 -17.92 17.19 37.68
N LEU A 142 -16.66 17.52 37.97
CA LEU A 142 -16.17 18.91 38.00
C LEU A 142 -15.81 19.47 36.61
N GLY A 143 -15.66 18.61 35.61
CA GLY A 143 -15.06 18.95 34.33
C GLY A 143 -13.53 19.03 34.41
N THR A 144 -12.88 18.93 33.26
CA THR A 144 -11.42 18.98 33.18
C THR A 144 -10.95 19.32 31.77
N THR A 145 -9.66 19.63 31.63
CA THR A 145 -8.98 19.61 30.34
C THR A 145 -8.00 18.45 30.35
N GLN A 146 -8.03 17.62 29.31
CA GLN A 146 -7.19 16.43 29.20
C GLN A 146 -6.43 16.46 27.88
N LYS A 147 -5.13 16.18 27.92
CA LYS A 147 -4.33 16.00 26.71
C LYS A 147 -4.72 14.69 26.03
N VAL A 148 -5.14 14.78 24.77
CA VAL A 148 -5.55 13.66 23.93
C VAL A 148 -4.62 13.55 22.73
N ARG A 149 -4.17 12.34 22.45
CA ARG A 149 -3.36 12.02 21.27
C ARG A 149 -4.24 12.08 20.01
N THR A 150 -3.80 12.81 19.01
CA THR A 150 -4.41 12.86 17.66
C THR A 150 -3.40 12.36 16.64
N VAL A 151 -3.83 12.21 15.38
CA VAL A 151 -2.94 11.82 14.28
C VAL A 151 -1.80 12.82 14.02
N ASP A 152 -2.00 14.10 14.33
CA ASP A 152 -1.02 15.17 14.08
C ASP A 152 -0.25 15.58 15.36
N GLY A 153 -0.45 14.87 16.47
CA GLY A 153 0.15 15.19 17.77
C GLY A 153 -0.87 15.35 18.90
N THR A 154 -0.44 15.84 20.05
CA THR A 154 -1.29 15.96 21.24
C THR A 154 -2.03 17.29 21.27
N VAL A 155 -3.32 17.27 21.59
CA VAL A 155 -4.19 18.45 21.69
C VAL A 155 -4.99 18.39 22.99
N ASP A 156 -5.26 19.55 23.58
CA ASP A 156 -6.11 19.66 24.76
C ASP A 156 -7.59 19.47 24.41
N LEU A 157 -8.23 18.50 25.05
CA LEU A 157 -9.68 18.26 25.00
C LEU A 157 -10.33 18.82 26.26
N LYS A 158 -11.23 19.78 26.08
CA LYS A 158 -12.08 20.28 27.17
C LYS A 158 -13.24 19.31 27.39
N ILE A 159 -13.27 18.72 28.58
CA ILE A 159 -14.33 17.82 29.02
C ILE A 159 -15.27 18.62 29.94
N PRO A 160 -16.56 18.76 29.58
CA PRO A 160 -17.50 19.53 30.38
C PRO A 160 -17.76 18.86 31.72
N ALA A 161 -18.16 19.67 32.71
CA ALA A 161 -18.67 19.19 33.98
C ALA A 161 -19.95 18.36 33.76
N GLY A 162 -20.14 17.31 34.57
CA GLY A 162 -21.27 16.39 34.46
C GLY A 162 -21.23 15.45 33.25
N VAL A 163 -20.06 15.24 32.63
CA VAL A 163 -19.95 14.31 31.49
C VAL A 163 -20.33 12.90 31.91
N GLN A 164 -21.17 12.26 31.08
CA GLN A 164 -21.64 10.91 31.36
C GLN A 164 -20.62 9.85 30.90
N PRO A 165 -20.48 8.72 31.60
CA PRO A 165 -19.67 7.60 31.13
C PRO A 165 -20.10 7.13 29.73
N GLY A 166 -19.14 6.94 28.82
CA GLY A 166 -19.40 6.54 27.44
C GLY A 166 -19.79 7.69 26.51
N ALA A 167 -19.95 8.92 27.03
CA ALA A 167 -20.19 10.09 26.19
C ALA A 167 -19.05 10.25 25.17
N THR A 168 -19.40 10.63 23.94
CA THR A 168 -18.43 10.86 22.87
C THR A 168 -18.34 12.34 22.58
N LEU A 169 -17.12 12.89 22.72
CA LEU A 169 -16.81 14.28 22.45
C LEU A 169 -16.18 14.40 21.05
N LEU A 170 -16.65 15.37 20.28
CA LEU A 170 -16.16 15.63 18.92
C LEU A 170 -15.01 16.64 18.93
N MET A 171 -13.89 16.26 18.34
CA MET A 171 -12.78 17.15 18.00
C MET A 171 -12.77 17.40 16.50
N ALA A 172 -13.38 18.51 16.09
CA ALA A 172 -13.53 18.86 14.69
C ALA A 172 -12.18 19.01 13.97
N LYS A 173 -12.10 18.52 12.73
CA LYS A 173 -10.94 18.56 11.83
C LYS A 173 -9.67 17.86 12.38
N ARG A 174 -9.84 16.95 13.34
CA ARG A 174 -8.73 16.17 13.94
C ARG A 174 -8.65 14.72 13.44
N GLY A 175 -9.46 14.34 12.44
CA GLY A 175 -9.36 13.06 11.74
C GLY A 175 -8.29 13.08 10.62
N VAL A 176 -8.42 12.17 9.67
CA VAL A 176 -7.48 11.98 8.55
C VAL A 176 -7.91 12.83 7.34
N PRO A 177 -6.97 13.38 6.54
CA PRO A 177 -7.31 14.04 5.28
C PRO A 177 -7.96 13.09 4.27
N LYS A 178 -8.86 13.61 3.46
CA LYS A 178 -9.47 12.87 2.35
C LYS A 178 -8.48 12.74 1.20
N LEU A 179 -8.33 11.54 0.65
CA LEU A 179 -7.41 11.27 -0.46
C LEU A 179 -7.71 12.21 -1.64
N GLY A 180 -6.68 12.90 -2.13
CA GLY A 180 -6.78 13.86 -3.24
C GLY A 180 -7.36 15.23 -2.85
N GLN A 181 -7.85 15.40 -1.62
CA GLN A 181 -8.41 16.67 -1.12
C GLN A 181 -7.80 17.01 0.24
N PRO A 182 -6.55 17.51 0.29
CA PRO A 182 -5.82 17.72 1.55
C PRO A 182 -6.49 18.73 2.49
N ASN A 183 -7.30 19.64 1.96
CA ASN A 183 -8.04 20.63 2.75
C ASN A 183 -9.29 20.07 3.44
N VAL A 184 -9.74 18.87 3.04
CA VAL A 184 -10.89 18.19 3.64
C VAL A 184 -10.37 17.13 4.61
N ARG A 185 -10.78 17.22 5.87
CA ARG A 185 -10.41 16.28 6.93
C ARG A 185 -11.66 15.79 7.65
N GLY A 186 -11.61 14.56 8.12
CA GLY A 186 -12.59 14.06 9.07
C GLY A 186 -12.33 14.56 10.48
N ASP A 187 -13.07 14.01 11.42
CA ASP A 187 -13.05 14.41 12.82
C ASP A 187 -12.48 13.31 13.73
N GLN A 188 -12.09 13.69 14.95
CA GLN A 188 -11.73 12.73 15.98
C GLN A 188 -12.85 12.64 17.03
N TYR A 189 -13.33 11.43 17.27
CA TYR A 189 -14.36 11.08 18.25
C TYR A 189 -13.67 10.50 19.48
N VAL A 190 -13.84 11.16 20.62
CA VAL A 190 -13.19 10.76 21.87
C VAL A 190 -14.26 10.25 22.83
N THR A 191 -14.28 8.94 23.05
CA THR A 191 -15.16 8.32 24.05
C THR A 191 -14.56 8.49 25.44
N VAL A 192 -15.35 9.03 26.36
CA VAL A 192 -14.93 9.27 27.75
C VAL A 192 -15.27 8.05 28.60
N LYS A 193 -14.23 7.37 29.10
CA LYS A 193 -14.35 6.31 30.10
C LYS A 193 -14.16 6.90 31.49
N VAL A 194 -15.18 6.79 32.34
CA VAL A 194 -15.08 7.23 33.74
C VAL A 194 -14.64 6.05 34.60
N THR A 195 -13.60 6.26 35.40
CA THR A 195 -13.13 5.27 36.38
C THR A 195 -13.65 5.61 37.76
N ILE A 196 -14.39 4.67 38.33
CA ILE A 196 -14.86 4.70 39.72
C ILE A 196 -13.94 3.78 40.54
N PRO A 197 -13.35 4.25 41.65
CA PRO A 197 -12.48 3.42 42.48
C PRO A 197 -13.26 2.23 43.05
N LYS A 198 -12.62 1.05 43.10
CA LYS A 198 -13.24 -0.17 43.67
C LYS A 198 -13.30 -0.17 45.20
N SER A 199 -12.45 0.65 45.82
CA SER A 199 -12.34 0.80 47.27
C SER A 199 -11.98 2.26 47.56
N VAL A 200 -12.54 2.79 48.64
CA VAL A 200 -12.27 4.15 49.13
C VAL A 200 -11.87 4.09 50.60
N SER A 201 -11.03 5.01 51.04
CA SER A 201 -10.65 5.18 52.45
C SER A 201 -11.85 5.66 53.29
N GLY A 202 -11.75 5.54 54.63
CA GLY A 202 -12.81 6.02 55.53
C GLY A 202 -13.16 7.50 55.29
N LYS A 203 -12.14 8.36 55.19
CA LYS A 203 -12.31 9.79 54.89
C LYS A 203 -12.93 10.04 53.51
N GLU A 204 -12.56 9.29 52.48
CA GLU A 204 -13.19 9.42 51.15
C GLU A 204 -14.65 8.99 51.16
N LYS A 205 -15.01 7.94 51.92
CA LYS A 205 -16.40 7.50 52.08
C LYS A 205 -17.24 8.58 52.76
N GLU A 206 -16.76 9.14 53.87
CA GLU A 206 -17.40 10.26 54.59
C GLU A 206 -17.67 11.45 53.65
N LEU A 207 -16.69 11.85 52.84
CA LEU A 207 -16.86 12.96 51.88
C LEU A 207 -17.87 12.66 50.76
N VAL A 208 -17.94 11.41 50.31
CA VAL A 208 -18.92 11.01 49.28
C VAL A 208 -20.33 10.95 49.87
N GLU A 209 -20.49 10.49 51.11
CA GLU A 209 -21.77 10.49 51.83
C GLU A 209 -22.26 11.92 52.13
N GLU A 210 -21.35 12.84 52.48
CA GLU A 210 -21.69 14.27 52.63
C GLU A 210 -22.16 14.86 51.30
N LEU A 211 -21.47 14.54 50.20
CA LEU A 211 -21.88 14.98 48.86
C LEU A 211 -23.25 14.40 48.46
N GLU A 212 -23.52 13.14 48.77
CA GLU A 212 -24.83 12.51 48.54
C GLU A 212 -25.94 13.25 49.30
N GLY A 213 -25.72 13.61 50.57
CA GLY A 213 -26.70 14.35 51.38
C GLY A 213 -27.00 15.78 50.87
N LEU A 214 -26.07 16.39 50.14
CA LEU A 214 -26.25 17.69 49.49
C LEU A 214 -26.97 17.60 48.13
N SER A 215 -26.97 16.40 47.53
CA SER A 215 -27.50 16.14 46.19
C SER A 215 -29.02 15.91 46.23
N ASN A 216 -29.79 16.98 46.49
CA ASN A 216 -31.24 17.03 46.27
C ASN A 216 -31.56 17.69 44.92
#